data_AF-A0A6M2DBI9-F1
#
_entry.id   AF-A0A6M2DBI9-F1
#
_cell.length_a   1.000
_cell.length_b   1.000
_cell.length_c   1.000
_cell.angle_alpha   90.00
_cell.angle_beta   90.00
_cell.angle_gamma   90.00
#
_symmetry.space_group_name_H-M   'P 1'
#
loop_
_entity.id
_entity.type
_entity.pdbx_description
1 polymer ?
#
loop_
_entity_poly.entity_id
_entity_poly.type
_entity_poly.pdbx_seq_one_letter_code
_entity_poly.pdbx_strand_id
1 'polypeptide(L)'
;FSCALMWLLEFMSWNVFFSVQIESVKKPCRRFQQMGACDYGTTCKFSHLSSAELVQLAARAEAEKYAAKQRALVPLPKSVSVTVWANRHFKAQEKLPEPFAYKDMIATEFSFFNNLSISMRAPTLDDLLACRPNHWG
;
A
#
# COMPACT_ATOMS: atom_id res chain seq x y z
N PHE A 1 4.18 0.79 15.21
CA PHE A 1 3.61 -0.14 14.21
C PHE A 1 2.40 0.40 13.43
N SER A 2 1.74 1.50 13.83
CA SER A 2 0.55 2.01 13.11
C SER A 2 0.81 2.83 11.84
N CYS A 3 2.02 3.34 11.57
CA CYS A 3 2.25 4.15 10.36
C CYS A 3 2.35 3.32 9.07
N ALA A 4 2.87 2.09 9.12
CA ALA A 4 3.15 1.31 7.91
C ALA A 4 1.87 0.76 7.24
N LEU A 5 0.85 0.37 8.03
CA LEU A 5 -0.44 -0.07 7.48
C LEU A 5 -1.30 1.09 6.99
N MET A 6 -1.21 2.27 7.63
CA MET A 6 -1.80 3.50 7.09
C MET A 6 -1.16 3.87 5.76
N TRP A 7 0.17 3.80 5.68
CA TRP A 7 0.91 4.04 4.45
C TRP A 7 0.51 3.10 3.31
N LEU A 8 0.38 1.79 3.54
CA LEU A 8 0.04 0.83 2.46
C LEU A 8 -1.38 1.05 1.89
N LEU A 9 -2.37 1.38 2.73
CA LEU A 9 -3.73 1.69 2.26
C LEU A 9 -3.81 3.07 1.58
N GLU A 10 -3.04 4.05 2.04
CA GLU A 10 -2.89 5.35 1.36
C GLU A 10 -2.14 5.21 0.02
N PHE A 11 -1.14 4.31 -0.08
CA PHE A 11 -0.33 4.08 -1.29
C PHE A 11 -1.12 3.37 -2.40
N MET A 12 -2.01 2.44 -2.06
CA MET A 12 -2.92 1.81 -3.02
C MET A 12 -3.97 2.80 -3.54
N SER A 13 -4.46 3.71 -2.68
CA SER A 13 -5.36 4.80 -3.08
C SER A 13 -4.65 5.86 -3.94
N TRP A 14 -3.38 6.14 -3.65
CA TRP A 14 -2.53 6.99 -4.48
C TRP A 14 -2.27 6.40 -5.86
N ASN A 15 -2.04 5.08 -6.00
CA ASN A 15 -1.80 4.45 -7.30
C ASN A 15 -2.98 4.61 -8.27
N VAL A 16 -4.21 4.37 -7.80
CA VAL A 16 -5.43 4.53 -8.62
C VAL A 16 -5.67 6.00 -8.95
N PHE A 17 -5.53 6.89 -7.98
CA PHE A 17 -5.71 8.33 -8.19
C PHE A 17 -4.65 8.92 -9.13
N PHE A 18 -3.39 8.52 -8.98
CA PHE A 18 -2.28 8.94 -9.84
C PHE A 18 -2.45 8.41 -11.26
N SER A 19 -2.94 7.18 -11.43
CA SER A 19 -3.24 6.62 -12.74
C SER A 19 -4.38 7.36 -13.46
N VAL A 20 -5.46 7.71 -12.75
CA VAL A 20 -6.56 8.53 -13.29
C VAL A 20 -6.07 9.95 -13.63
N GLN A 21 -5.19 10.53 -12.82
CA GLN A 21 -4.62 11.85 -13.11
C GLN A 21 -3.61 11.85 -14.26
N ILE A 22 -2.80 10.79 -14.40
CA ILE A 22 -1.94 10.62 -15.58
C ILE A 22 -2.81 10.51 -16.84
N GLU A 23 -3.90 9.77 -16.75
CA GLU A 23 -4.80 9.54 -17.87
C GLU A 23 -5.60 10.80 -18.25
N SER A 24 -5.99 11.64 -17.27
CA SER A 24 -6.67 12.92 -17.50
C SER A 24 -5.78 13.99 -18.14
N VAL A 25 -4.46 13.89 -17.95
CA VAL A 25 -3.46 14.80 -18.56
C VAL A 25 -3.14 14.42 -20.01
N LYS A 26 -3.42 13.18 -20.43
CA LYS A 26 -3.21 12.75 -21.83
C LYS A 26 -4.25 13.40 -22.74
N LYS A 27 -3.80 13.85 -23.92
CA LYS A 27 -4.71 14.33 -24.96
C LYS A 27 -5.66 13.21 -25.39
N PRO A 28 -6.96 13.48 -25.61
CA PRO A 28 -7.90 12.47 -26.05
C PRO A 28 -7.56 11.97 -27.46
N CYS A 29 -7.73 10.68 -27.69
CA CYS A 29 -7.54 10.04 -28.98
C CYS A 29 -8.67 10.47 -29.93
N ARG A 30 -8.34 11.30 -30.92
CA ARG A 30 -9.31 11.81 -31.90
C ARG A 30 -10.00 10.68 -32.69
N ARG A 31 -9.25 9.64 -33.08
CA ARG A 31 -9.78 8.50 -33.85
C ARG A 31 -10.79 7.71 -33.03
N PHE A 32 -10.44 7.40 -31.78
CA PHE A 32 -11.32 6.67 -30.86
C PHE A 32 -12.57 7.48 -30.50
N GLN A 33 -12.44 8.78 -30.21
CA GLN A 33 -13.61 9.61 -29.87
C GLN A 33 -14.57 9.82 -31.05
N GLN A 34 -14.06 9.91 -32.27
CA GLN A 34 -14.90 10.16 -33.45
C GLN A 34 -15.51 8.88 -34.03
N MET A 35 -14.78 7.77 -34.01
CA MET A 35 -15.18 6.52 -34.69
C MET A 35 -15.48 5.37 -33.74
N GLY A 36 -15.20 5.50 -32.44
CA GLY A 36 -15.31 4.42 -31.45
C GLY A 36 -14.24 3.33 -31.57
N ALA A 37 -13.32 3.45 -32.54
CA ALA A 37 -12.26 2.47 -32.80
C ALA A 37 -10.92 3.18 -33.03
N CYS A 38 -9.84 2.57 -32.55
CA CYS A 38 -8.47 3.07 -32.71
C CYS A 38 -7.57 1.94 -33.20
N ASP A 39 -6.86 2.17 -34.30
CA ASP A 39 -6.00 1.18 -34.95
C ASP A 39 -4.79 0.80 -34.08
N TYR A 40 -4.41 1.65 -33.13
CA TYR A 40 -3.30 1.41 -32.18
C TYR A 40 -3.70 0.58 -30.95
N GLY A 41 -5.01 0.34 -30.75
CA GLY A 41 -5.52 -0.42 -29.61
C GLY A 41 -4.98 0.10 -28.26
N THR A 42 -4.44 -0.81 -27.44
CA THR A 42 -3.91 -0.52 -26.09
C THR A 42 -2.54 0.16 -26.09
N THR A 43 -1.85 0.21 -27.24
CA THR A 43 -0.55 0.90 -27.38
C THR A 43 -0.71 2.38 -27.75
N CYS A 44 -1.95 2.87 -27.84
CA CYS A 44 -2.21 4.27 -28.16
C CYS A 44 -1.63 5.20 -27.08
N LYS A 45 -0.86 6.19 -27.51
CA LYS A 45 -0.29 7.23 -26.64
C LYS A 45 -1.32 8.26 -26.13
N PHE A 46 -2.55 8.21 -26.64
CA PHE A 46 -3.63 9.16 -26.36
C PHE A 46 -4.75 8.48 -25.59
N SER A 47 -5.50 9.25 -24.80
CA SER A 47 -6.55 8.69 -23.96
C SER A 47 -7.73 8.18 -24.78
N HIS A 48 -8.16 6.95 -24.51
CA HIS A 48 -9.40 6.39 -25.06
C HIS A 48 -10.62 6.71 -24.20
N LEU A 49 -10.44 7.31 -23.03
CA LEU A 49 -11.56 7.71 -22.19
C LEU A 49 -12.21 8.98 -22.74
N SER A 50 -13.54 8.99 -22.74
CA SER A 50 -14.30 10.21 -23.00
C SER A 50 -14.15 11.19 -21.83
N SER A 51 -14.41 12.47 -22.09
CA SER A 51 -14.41 13.50 -21.04
C SER A 51 -15.41 13.17 -19.93
N ALA A 52 -16.57 12.60 -20.28
CA ALA A 52 -17.59 12.19 -19.33
C ALA A 52 -17.11 11.05 -18.42
N GLU A 53 -16.45 10.04 -18.97
CA GLU A 53 -15.91 8.91 -18.20
C GLU A 53 -14.79 9.37 -17.25
N LEU A 54 -13.91 10.28 -17.70
CA LEU A 54 -12.87 10.87 -16.85
C LEU A 54 -13.48 11.61 -15.66
N VAL A 55 -14.52 12.42 -15.88
CA VAL A 55 -15.23 13.14 -14.81
C VAL A 55 -15.89 12.17 -13.84
N GLN A 56 -16.54 11.12 -14.35
CA GLN A 56 -17.20 10.11 -13.51
C GLN A 56 -16.18 9.33 -12.65
N LEU A 57 -15.04 8.95 -13.23
CA LEU A 57 -13.95 8.27 -12.52
C LEU A 57 -13.34 9.17 -11.44
N ALA A 58 -13.13 10.45 -11.74
CA ALA A 58 -12.65 11.43 -10.77
C ALA A 58 -13.63 11.59 -9.60
N ALA A 59 -14.92 11.77 -9.88
CA ALA A 59 -15.96 11.91 -8.85
C ALA A 59 -16.05 10.67 -7.95
N ARG A 60 -15.94 9.47 -8.53
CA ARG A 60 -15.89 8.21 -7.76
C ARG A 60 -14.66 8.15 -6.85
N ALA A 61 -13.48 8.47 -7.38
CA ALA A 61 -12.25 8.45 -6.61
C ALA A 61 -12.30 9.44 -5.44
N GLU A 62 -12.88 10.63 -5.65
CA GLU A 62 -13.11 11.61 -4.59
C GLU A 62 -14.11 11.10 -3.54
N ALA A 63 -15.25 10.52 -3.96
CA ALA A 63 -16.21 9.93 -3.04
C ALA A 63 -15.59 8.82 -2.18
N GLU A 64 -14.75 7.97 -2.75
CA GLU A 64 -14.01 6.94 -2.01
C GLU A 64 -13.04 7.55 -0.99
N LYS A 65 -12.34 8.63 -1.33
CA LYS A 65 -11.48 9.37 -0.39
C LYS A 65 -12.29 9.98 0.76
N TYR A 66 -13.43 10.60 0.47
CA TYR A 66 -14.30 11.17 1.50
C TYR A 66 -14.86 10.08 2.41
N ALA A 67 -15.31 8.95 1.86
CA ALA A 67 -15.78 7.82 2.63
C ALA A 67 -14.67 7.22 3.51
N ALA A 68 -13.43 7.11 3.01
CA ALA A 68 -12.29 6.65 3.79
C ALA A 68 -11.96 7.59 4.95
N LYS A 69 -11.96 8.91 4.72
CA LYS A 69 -11.78 9.92 5.77
C LYS A 69 -12.90 9.84 6.81
N GLN A 70 -14.15 9.72 6.39
CA GLN A 70 -15.28 9.54 7.30
C GLN A 70 -15.16 8.27 8.13
N ARG A 71 -14.72 7.15 7.55
CA ARG A 71 -14.43 5.91 8.29
C ARG A 71 -13.30 6.07 9.30
N ALA A 72 -12.25 6.82 8.97
CA ALA A 72 -11.13 7.07 9.88
C ALA A 72 -11.52 7.98 11.07
N LEU A 73 -12.53 8.84 10.89
CA LEU A 73 -13.07 9.69 11.96
C LEU A 73 -13.99 8.93 12.93
N VAL A 74 -14.46 7.73 12.57
CA VAL A 74 -15.22 6.88 13.50
C VAL A 74 -14.27 6.44 14.62
N PRO A 75 -14.53 6.83 15.89
CA PRO A 75 -13.69 6.45 17.00
C PRO A 75 -13.57 4.92 17.05
N LEU A 76 -12.34 4.42 17.02
CA LEU A 76 -12.08 3.00 17.15
C LEU A 76 -12.69 2.54 18.50
N PRO A 77 -13.49 1.45 18.52
CA PRO A 77 -14.02 0.96 19.78
C PRO A 77 -12.85 0.67 20.72
N LYS A 78 -12.96 1.11 21.97
CA LYS A 78 -11.92 0.96 23.01
C LYS A 78 -11.47 -0.50 23.21
N SER A 79 -12.27 -1.46 22.75
CA SER A 79 -12.00 -2.90 22.79
C SER A 79 -11.09 -3.42 21.67
N VAL A 80 -10.84 -2.66 20.60
CA VAL A 80 -9.89 -3.06 19.55
C VAL A 80 -8.49 -2.72 20.02
N SER A 81 -7.90 -3.65 20.77
CA SER A 81 -6.51 -3.58 21.20
C SER A 81 -5.57 -4.04 20.07
N VAL A 82 -4.31 -3.59 20.13
CA VAL A 82 -3.22 -4.07 19.26
C VAL A 82 -3.12 -5.60 19.27
N THR A 83 -3.45 -6.24 20.41
CA THR A 83 -3.46 -7.70 20.55
C THR A 83 -4.55 -8.37 19.71
N VAL A 84 -5.76 -7.79 19.60
CA VAL A 84 -6.84 -8.33 18.74
C VAL A 84 -6.46 -8.25 17.26
N TRP A 85 -5.88 -7.14 16.83
CA TRP A 85 -5.37 -6.98 15.47
C TRP A 85 -4.24 -7.99 15.19
N ALA A 86 -3.25 -8.09 16.08
CA ALA A 86 -2.13 -9.02 15.93
C ALA A 86 -2.62 -10.47 15.84
N ASN A 87 -3.54 -10.89 16.71
CA ASN A 87 -4.13 -12.22 16.72
C ASN A 87 -4.86 -12.55 15.41
N ARG A 88 -5.53 -11.57 14.80
CA ARG A 88 -6.19 -11.76 13.49
C ARG A 88 -5.17 -12.01 12.38
N HIS A 89 -4.06 -11.27 12.39
CA HIS A 89 -2.98 -11.44 11.41
C HIS A 89 -2.26 -12.78 11.58
N PHE A 90 -1.96 -13.19 12.81
CA PHE A 90 -1.35 -14.50 13.09
C PHE A 90 -2.25 -15.66 12.63
N LYS A 91 -3.56 -15.59 12.90
CA LYS A 91 -4.51 -16.61 12.43
C LYS A 91 -4.66 -16.65 10.91
N ALA A 92 -4.42 -15.54 10.22
CA ALA A 92 -4.42 -15.50 8.76
C ALA A 92 -3.15 -16.14 8.19
N GLN A 93 -2.01 -15.94 8.85
CA GLN A 93 -0.73 -16.57 8.52
C GLN A 93 -0.77 -18.10 8.62
N GLU A 94 -1.42 -18.64 9.65
CA GLU A 94 -1.57 -20.10 9.81
C GLU A 94 -2.41 -20.77 8.72
N LYS A 95 -3.18 -19.98 7.95
CA LYS A 95 -4.03 -20.49 6.86
C LYS A 95 -3.36 -20.39 5.49
N LEU A 96 -2.17 -19.77 5.39
CA LEU A 96 -1.48 -19.64 4.12
C LEU A 96 -0.80 -20.95 3.74
N PRO A 97 -0.82 -21.34 2.46
CA PRO A 97 -0.04 -22.47 1.97
C PRO A 97 1.47 -22.15 2.02
N GLU A 98 2.28 -23.18 2.29
CA GLU A 98 3.74 -23.09 2.18
C GLU A 98 4.14 -22.67 0.74
N PRO A 99 5.14 -21.78 0.56
CA PRO A 99 6.10 -21.22 1.53
C PRO A 99 5.73 -19.82 2.07
N PHE A 100 4.46 -19.41 1.98
CA PHE A 100 4.05 -18.03 2.29
C PHE A 100 3.74 -17.80 3.79
N ALA A 101 3.71 -18.86 4.60
CA ALA A 101 3.63 -18.75 6.04
C ALA A 101 5.03 -18.51 6.62
N TYR A 102 5.26 -17.35 7.25
CA TYR A 102 6.58 -17.03 7.82
C TYR A 102 6.82 -17.69 9.19
N LYS A 103 5.86 -18.50 9.68
CA LYS A 103 5.86 -19.07 11.04
C LYS A 103 7.14 -19.85 11.33
N ASP A 104 7.66 -20.54 10.33
CA ASP A 104 8.87 -21.35 10.44
C ASP A 104 10.14 -20.51 10.30
N MET A 105 10.12 -19.44 9.49
CA MET A 105 11.23 -18.48 9.40
C MET A 105 11.51 -17.80 10.74
N ILE A 106 10.48 -17.35 11.47
CA ILE A 106 10.67 -16.70 12.78
C ILE A 106 11.28 -17.65 13.81
N ALA A 107 10.89 -18.94 13.80
CA ALA A 107 11.38 -19.93 14.73
C ALA A 107 12.83 -20.35 14.45
N THR A 108 13.21 -20.45 13.17
CA THR A 108 14.56 -20.86 12.74
C THR A 108 15.59 -19.73 12.85
N GLU A 109 15.17 -18.48 12.70
CA GLU A 109 16.04 -17.30 12.69
C GLU A 109 16.78 -17.04 14.02
N PHE A 110 16.18 -17.38 15.17
CA PHE A 110 16.75 -17.08 16.48
C PHE A 110 18.10 -17.81 16.74
N SER A 111 18.30 -18.98 16.15
CA SER A 111 19.56 -19.74 16.30
C SER A 111 20.62 -19.37 15.27
N PHE A 112 20.21 -18.91 14.09
CA PHE A 112 21.14 -18.54 13.02
C PHE A 112 21.78 -17.18 13.29
N PHE A 113 21.00 -16.16 13.65
CA PHE A 113 21.48 -14.78 13.85
C PHE A 113 22.49 -14.61 14.99
N ASN A 114 22.51 -15.53 15.95
CA ASN A 114 23.48 -15.50 17.05
C ASN A 114 24.91 -15.85 16.61
N ASN A 115 25.11 -16.43 15.43
CA ASN A 115 26.44 -16.73 14.89
C ASN A 115 26.83 -15.86 13.68
N LEU A 116 25.99 -14.89 13.30
CA LEU A 116 26.27 -13.98 12.20
C LEU A 116 27.18 -12.83 12.65
N SER A 117 28.00 -12.32 11.73
CA SER A 117 28.85 -11.16 11.98
C SER A 117 28.00 -9.93 12.37
N ILE A 118 28.58 -8.99 13.13
CA ILE A 118 27.86 -7.81 13.66
C ILE A 118 27.06 -7.06 12.58
N SER A 119 27.58 -7.01 11.34
CA SER A 119 26.93 -6.28 10.23
C SER A 119 25.71 -7.00 9.63
N MET A 120 25.54 -8.30 9.91
CA MET A 120 24.47 -9.14 9.35
C MET A 120 23.49 -9.62 10.43
N ARG A 121 23.74 -9.30 11.71
CA ARG A 121 22.85 -9.63 12.82
C ARG A 121 21.77 -8.55 12.98
N ALA A 122 20.57 -8.96 13.37
CA ALA A 122 19.52 -8.03 13.76
C ALA A 122 19.97 -7.14 14.94
N PRO A 123 19.70 -5.83 14.92
CA PRO A 123 20.08 -4.93 16.01
C PRO A 123 19.41 -5.36 17.32
N THR A 124 20.21 -5.46 18.37
CA THR A 124 19.73 -5.76 19.71
C THR A 124 19.03 -4.54 20.33
N LEU A 125 18.30 -4.76 21.42
CA LEU A 125 17.69 -3.65 22.16
C LEU A 125 18.74 -2.63 22.62
N ASP A 126 19.92 -3.10 23.03
CA ASP A 126 21.03 -2.25 23.44
C ASP A 126 21.59 -1.44 22.26
N ASP A 127 21.68 -2.02 21.05
CA ASP A 127 22.10 -1.29 19.84
C ASP A 127 21.13 -0.15 19.50
N LEU A 128 19.82 -0.41 19.62
CA LEU A 128 18.77 0.59 19.39
C LEU A 128 18.82 1.72 20.43
N LEU A 129 19.14 1.39 21.68
CA LEU A 129 19.29 2.37 22.76
C LEU A 129 20.61 3.14 22.68
N ALA A 130 21.66 2.53 22.09
CA ALA A 130 22.95 3.15 21.84
C ALA A 130 22.91 4.14 20.66
N CYS A 131 21.92 4.03 19.76
CA CYS A 131 21.63 5.03 18.74
C CYS A 131 21.19 6.35 19.39
N ARG A 132 22.15 7.19 19.75
CA ARG A 132 21.87 8.56 20.20
C ARG A 132 21.25 9.36 19.05
N PRO A 133 20.10 10.02 19.27
CA PRO A 133 19.51 10.90 18.26
C PRO A 133 20.48 12.02 17.89
N ASN A 134 21.01 11.93 16.66
CA ASN A 134 21.50 13.01 15.81
C ASN A 134 22.33 14.13 16.49
N HIS A 135 23.63 13.92 16.63
CA HIS A 135 24.61 15.02 16.66
C HIS A 135 25.21 15.18 15.25
N TRP A 136 24.39 15.57 14.28
CA TRP A 136 24.95 16.05 13.02
C TRP A 136 25.39 17.49 13.30
N GLY A 137 26.68 17.66 13.58
CA GLY A 137 27.32 18.96 13.76
C GLY A 137 27.24 19.83 12.52
#